data_AF-A0A7J7LGI5-F1
#
_entry.id   AF-A0A7J7LGI5-F1
#
_cell.length_a   1.000
_cell.length_b   1.000
_cell.length_c   1.000
_cell.angle_alpha   90.00
_cell.angle_beta   90.00
_cell.angle_gamma   90.00
#
_symmetry.space_group_name_H-M   'P 1'
#
loop_
_entity.id
_entity.type
_entity.pdbx_description
1 polymer ?
#
loop_
_entity_poly.entity_id
_entity_poly.type
_entity_poly.pdbx_seq_one_letter_code
_entity_poly.pdbx_strand_id
1 'polypeptide(L)'
;MSSQLVLLFGFLNIIGLYRTAMIVRGWDKYEGGKIYSVPLGGTILVQPFAIEGMALLPHFYIGYLRNFHQLVVKGVSLAIACDGASGGCGGVVHTVIINSEGVTKNFCSEETLPLWHEELEARNSLLDILEY
;
A
#
# COMPACT_ATOMS: atom_id res chain seq x y z
N MET A 1 3.78 19.92 3.85
CA MET A 1 4.96 19.53 3.03
C MET A 1 5.04 20.46 1.81
N SER A 2 6.17 21.13 1.55
CA SER A 2 6.24 22.13 0.47
C SER A 2 6.10 21.47 -0.90
N SER A 3 5.04 21.83 -1.62
CA SER A 3 4.72 21.39 -2.99
C SER A 3 5.87 21.58 -3.97
N GLN A 4 6.80 22.50 -3.68
CA GLN A 4 8.00 22.77 -4.48
C GLN A 4 8.97 21.58 -4.56
N LEU A 5 9.07 20.76 -3.50
CA LEU A 5 9.95 19.60 -3.50
C LEU A 5 9.43 18.49 -4.43
N VAL A 6 8.11 18.27 -4.42
CA VAL A 6 7.45 17.28 -5.30
C VAL A 6 7.60 17.69 -6.76
N LEU A 7 7.49 19.01 -7.05
CA LEU A 7 7.73 19.57 -8.37
C LEU A 7 9.16 19.34 -8.86
N LEU A 8 10.15 19.48 -7.98
CA LEU A 8 11.54 19.19 -8.31
C LEU A 8 11.71 17.71 -8.70
N PHE A 9 11.19 16.77 -7.91
CA PHE A 9 11.28 15.35 -8.25
C PHE A 9 10.61 15.00 -9.59
N GLY A 10 9.43 15.57 -9.86
CA GLY A 10 8.77 15.41 -11.17
C GLY A 10 9.64 15.91 -12.33
N PHE A 11 10.23 17.10 -12.18
CA PHE A 11 11.14 17.66 -13.19
C PHE A 11 12.39 16.80 -13.40
N LEU A 12 13.00 16.29 -12.32
CA LEU A 12 14.20 15.45 -12.39
C LEU A 12 13.93 14.11 -13.11
N ASN A 13 12.72 13.57 -13.02
CA ASN A 13 12.29 12.42 -13.82
C ASN A 13 12.17 12.76 -15.32
N ILE A 14 11.62 13.93 -15.66
CA ILE A 14 11.45 14.38 -17.07
C ILE A 14 12.80 14.53 -17.78
N ILE A 15 13.80 15.09 -17.10
CA ILE A 15 15.14 15.27 -17.67
C ILE A 15 15.96 13.97 -17.69
N GLY A 16 15.38 12.85 -17.22
CA GLY A 16 15.98 11.52 -17.28
C GLY A 16 17.08 11.27 -16.26
N LEU A 17 17.23 12.12 -15.24
CA LEU A 17 18.21 11.92 -14.17
C LEU A 17 17.81 10.75 -13.24
N TYR A 18 16.51 10.62 -12.99
CA TYR A 18 15.92 9.49 -12.27
C TYR A 18 14.89 8.79 -13.17
N ARG A 19 14.78 7.46 -13.03
CA ARG A 19 13.71 6.64 -13.62
C ARG A 19 12.98 5.92 -12.49
N THR A 20 12.20 6.67 -11.72
CA THR A 20 11.51 6.11 -10.55
C THR A 20 10.09 6.65 -10.44
N ALA A 21 9.12 5.75 -10.25
CA ALA A 21 7.78 6.12 -9.84
C ALA A 21 7.77 6.34 -8.32
N MET A 22 7.18 7.43 -7.84
CA MET A 22 7.15 7.78 -6.43
C MET A 22 5.73 8.13 -5.98
N ILE A 23 5.35 7.65 -4.80
CA ILE A 23 4.18 8.15 -4.06
C ILE A 23 4.70 9.01 -2.92
N VAL A 24 4.33 10.30 -2.92
CA VAL A 24 4.63 11.24 -1.84
C VAL A 24 3.35 11.51 -1.07
N ARG A 25 3.33 11.18 0.22
CA ARG A 25 2.23 11.54 1.12
C ARG A 25 2.72 12.42 2.26
N GLY A 26 1.86 13.32 2.72
CA GLY A 26 2.15 14.15 3.88
C GLY A 26 0.89 14.78 4.44
N TRP A 27 1.00 15.23 5.68
CA TRP A 27 -0.02 16.04 6.33
C TRP A 27 0.53 17.44 6.58
N ASP A 28 -0.30 18.44 6.35
CA ASP A 28 0.00 19.85 6.61
C ASP A 28 -1.18 20.53 7.31
N LYS A 29 -0.89 21.52 8.15
CA LYS A 29 -1.93 22.23 8.91
C LYS A 29 -2.85 23.09 8.02
N TYR A 30 -2.39 23.53 6.86
CA TYR A 30 -3.20 24.36 5.95
C TYR A 30 -3.99 23.54 4.95
N GLU A 31 -3.34 22.52 4.37
CA GLU A 31 -3.90 21.76 3.25
C GLU A 31 -4.39 20.35 3.65
N GLY A 32 -4.21 19.96 4.90
CA GLY A 32 -4.56 18.63 5.40
C GLY A 32 -3.63 17.53 4.87
N GLY A 33 -4.15 16.30 4.86
CA GLY A 33 -3.46 15.15 4.28
C GLY A 33 -3.58 15.14 2.76
N LYS A 34 -2.45 15.12 2.05
CA LYS A 34 -2.41 15.02 0.58
C LYS A 34 -1.48 13.90 0.12
N ILE A 35 -1.85 13.29 -1.00
CA ILE A 35 -1.09 12.24 -1.68
C ILE A 35 -0.81 12.72 -3.10
N TYR A 36 0.46 12.66 -3.50
CA TYR A 36 0.96 12.99 -4.82
C TYR A 36 1.55 11.72 -5.43
N SER A 37 1.02 11.27 -6.56
CA SER A 37 1.67 10.26 -7.40
C SER A 37 2.53 10.95 -8.46
N VAL A 38 3.77 10.50 -8.58
CA VAL A 38 4.74 10.92 -9.60
C VAL A 38 5.16 9.68 -10.38
N PRO A 39 4.43 9.30 -11.46
CA PRO A 39 4.84 8.21 -12.34
C PRO A 39 6.14 8.53 -13.08
N LEU A 40 6.69 7.53 -13.77
CA LEU A 40 7.94 7.63 -14.54
C LEU A 40 7.94 8.78 -15.57
N GLY A 41 6.76 9.20 -16.05
CA GLY A 41 6.62 10.32 -16.98
C GLY A 41 6.79 11.71 -16.33
N GLY A 42 6.97 11.79 -15.01
CA GLY A 42 7.20 13.04 -14.28
C GLY A 42 5.97 13.95 -14.12
N THR A 43 4.79 13.48 -14.51
CA THR A 43 3.51 14.13 -14.17
C THR A 43 3.29 14.07 -12.66
N ILE A 44 2.61 15.06 -12.09
CA ILE A 44 2.27 15.09 -10.66
C ILE A 44 0.76 15.08 -10.53
N LEU A 45 0.22 14.00 -9.95
CA LEU A 45 -1.21 13.79 -9.77
C LEU A 45 -1.56 13.81 -8.29
N VAL A 46 -2.51 14.65 -7.89
CA VAL A 46 -3.11 14.61 -6.55
C VAL A 46 -4.28 13.65 -6.58
N GLN A 47 -4.22 12.58 -5.78
CA GLN A 47 -5.25 11.53 -5.76
C GLN A 47 -5.70 11.24 -4.32
N PRO A 48 -6.97 10.84 -4.10
CA PRO A 48 -7.45 10.45 -2.78
C PRO A 48 -6.79 9.16 -2.27
N PHE A 49 -6.35 8.29 -3.17
CA PHE A 49 -5.51 7.13 -2.91
C PHE A 49 -4.60 6.90 -4.11
N ALA A 50 -3.40 6.38 -3.87
CA ALA A 50 -2.44 6.03 -4.92
C ALA A 50 -1.92 4.61 -4.66
N ILE A 51 -1.82 3.83 -5.72
CA ILE A 51 -1.31 2.46 -5.72
C ILE A 51 -0.31 2.40 -6.87
N GLU A 52 0.91 1.99 -6.58
CA GLU A 52 1.97 1.83 -7.56
C GLU A 52 2.66 0.48 -7.34
N GLY A 53 3.21 -0.11 -8.41
CA GLY A 53 3.80 -1.46 -8.39
C GLY A 53 2.82 -2.55 -8.83
N MET A 54 3.22 -3.81 -8.67
CA MET A 54 2.40 -4.98 -9.04
C MET A 54 1.41 -5.33 -7.92
N ALA A 55 0.55 -4.38 -7.56
CA ALA A 55 -0.52 -4.60 -6.58
C ALA A 55 -1.87 -4.62 -7.30
N LEU A 56 -2.38 -5.81 -7.60
CA LEU A 56 -3.70 -6.01 -8.19
C LEU A 56 -4.79 -5.82 -7.12
N LEU A 57 -5.30 -4.59 -7.01
CA LEU A 57 -6.42 -4.27 -6.12
C LEU A 57 -7.84 -4.31 -6.71
N PRO A 58 -8.13 -4.63 -8.00
CA PRO A 58 -9.43 -4.26 -8.56
C PRO A 58 -10.63 -5.03 -7.99
N HIS A 59 -10.41 -6.11 -7.20
CA HIS A 59 -11.50 -6.87 -6.56
C HIS A 59 -11.73 -6.52 -5.08
N PHE A 60 -10.89 -5.70 -4.44
CA PHE A 60 -11.11 -5.33 -3.05
C PHE A 60 -12.07 -4.13 -3.00
N TYR A 61 -13.36 -4.43 -2.82
CA TYR A 61 -14.45 -3.46 -2.67
C TYR A 61 -14.08 -2.34 -1.68
N ILE A 62 -13.61 -1.20 -2.20
CA ILE A 62 -13.27 0.02 -1.46
C ILE A 62 -14.50 0.58 -0.71
N GLY A 63 -15.71 0.07 -0.97
CA GLY A 63 -16.96 0.51 -0.35
C GLY A 63 -17.30 -0.06 1.02
N TYR A 64 -16.64 -1.11 1.54
CA TYR A 64 -17.15 -1.84 2.72
C TYR A 64 -16.19 -2.02 3.91
N LEU A 65 -14.92 -1.66 3.82
CA LEU A 65 -14.02 -1.77 4.97
C LEU A 65 -14.04 -0.48 5.80
N ARG A 66 -14.71 -0.53 6.95
CA ARG A 66 -14.74 0.54 7.97
C ARG A 66 -13.36 0.96 8.49
N ASN A 67 -12.33 0.15 8.23
CA ASN A 67 -10.96 0.36 8.70
C ASN A 67 -9.96 0.39 7.53
N PHE A 68 -9.52 1.58 7.13
CA PHE A 68 -8.52 1.76 6.07
C PHE A 68 -7.20 1.03 6.35
N HIS A 69 -6.76 0.96 7.60
CA HIS A 69 -5.52 0.26 7.97
C HIS A 69 -5.58 -1.23 7.62
N GLN A 70 -6.68 -1.91 7.95
CA GLN A 70 -6.88 -3.31 7.63
C GLN A 70 -6.99 -3.54 6.11
N LEU A 71 -7.56 -2.59 5.37
CA LEU A 71 -7.65 -2.66 3.91
C LEU A 71 -6.27 -2.62 3.27
N VAL A 72 -5.40 -1.72 3.75
CA VAL A 72 -4.02 -1.60 3.25
C VAL A 72 -3.23 -2.86 3.58
N VAL A 73 -3.30 -3.37 4.81
CA VAL A 73 -2.57 -4.59 5.19
C VAL A 73 -3.04 -5.79 4.36
N LYS A 74 -4.35 -5.99 4.20
CA LYS A 74 -4.91 -7.07 3.37
C LYS A 74 -4.53 -6.95 1.89
N GLY A 75 -4.59 -5.74 1.34
CA GLY A 75 -4.24 -5.48 -0.06
C GLY A 75 -2.77 -5.75 -0.33
N VAL A 76 -1.88 -5.32 0.56
CA VAL A 76 -0.43 -5.57 0.44
C VAL A 76 -0.11 -7.05 0.66
N SER A 77 -0.72 -7.72 1.64
CA SER A 77 -0.51 -9.17 1.84
C SER A 77 -0.95 -9.97 0.61
N LEU A 78 -2.05 -9.59 -0.04
CA LEU A 78 -2.50 -10.25 -1.27
C LEU A 78 -1.50 -10.01 -2.41
N ALA A 79 -0.97 -8.80 -2.55
CA ALA A 79 0.04 -8.50 -3.55
C ALA A 79 1.32 -9.34 -3.36
N ILE A 80 1.76 -9.52 -2.10
CA ILE A 80 2.91 -10.39 -1.76
C ILE A 80 2.61 -11.85 -2.16
N ALA A 81 1.42 -12.35 -1.81
CA ALA A 81 1.02 -13.71 -2.18
C ALA A 81 0.96 -13.92 -3.72
N CYS A 82 0.56 -12.89 -4.48
CA CYS A 82 0.48 -12.96 -5.93
C CYS A 82 1.81 -12.78 -6.67
N ASP A 83 2.80 -12.08 -6.09
CA ASP A 83 4.04 -11.71 -6.79
C ASP A 83 4.92 -12.94 -7.10
N GLY A 84 4.82 -14.03 -6.33
CA GLY A 84 5.52 -15.31 -6.57
C GLY A 84 7.07 -15.24 -6.52
N ALA A 85 7.67 -14.07 -6.74
CA ALA A 85 9.08 -13.75 -6.60
C ALA A 85 9.50 -13.57 -5.13
N SER A 86 8.56 -13.26 -4.25
CA SER A 86 8.70 -13.44 -2.80
C SER A 86 8.42 -14.90 -2.47
N GLY A 87 9.40 -15.77 -2.71
CA GLY A 87 9.25 -17.20 -2.45
C GLY A 87 8.86 -17.47 -1.00
N GLY A 88 7.66 -18.00 -0.79
CA GLY A 88 7.16 -18.50 0.50
C GLY A 88 6.92 -17.43 1.57
N CYS A 89 5.72 -17.49 2.17
CA CYS A 89 5.34 -16.97 3.49
C CYS A 89 6.46 -16.22 4.24
N GLY A 90 6.64 -14.92 3.99
CA GLY A 90 7.78 -14.19 4.57
C GLY A 90 7.76 -12.69 4.35
N GLY A 91 6.58 -12.15 4.00
CA GLY A 91 6.39 -10.74 3.77
C GLY A 91 6.30 -9.95 5.07
N VAL A 92 6.91 -8.77 5.12
CA VAL A 92 6.74 -7.82 6.21
C VAL A 92 6.04 -6.59 5.67
N VAL A 93 4.97 -6.15 6.34
CA VAL A 93 4.22 -4.96 5.94
C VAL A 93 4.50 -3.83 6.92
N HIS A 94 5.13 -2.77 6.43
CA HIS A 94 5.33 -1.53 7.16
C HIS A 94 4.20 -0.56 6.83
N THR A 95 3.43 -0.14 7.82
CA THR A 95 2.41 0.89 7.65
C THR A 95 2.74 2.11 8.50
N VAL A 96 2.50 3.30 7.94
CA VAL A 96 2.71 4.57 8.68
C VAL A 96 1.49 5.44 8.48
N ILE A 97 0.82 5.75 9.57
CA ILE A 97 -0.34 6.64 9.65
C ILE A 97 0.18 8.02 10.01
N ILE A 98 -0.20 9.03 9.23
CA ILE A 98 0.17 10.42 9.44
C ILE A 98 -1.13 11.21 9.59
N ASN A 99 -1.31 11.83 10.74
CA ASN A 99 -2.47 12.68 11.03
C ASN A 99 -2.01 13.99 11.69
N SER A 100 -2.97 14.82 12.14
CA SER A 100 -2.68 16.05 12.87
C SER A 100 -2.01 15.85 14.22
N GLU A 101 -2.21 14.68 14.83
CA GLU A 101 -1.72 14.33 16.17
C GLU A 101 -0.27 13.83 16.11
N GLY A 102 0.16 13.27 14.98
CA GLY A 102 1.54 12.86 14.75
C GLY A 102 1.67 11.75 13.71
N VAL A 103 2.71 10.94 13.92
CA VAL A 103 3.10 9.84 13.02
C VAL A 103 3.12 8.54 13.82
N THR A 104 2.23 7.60 13.48
CA THR A 104 2.19 6.26 14.05
C THR A 104 2.78 5.27 13.06
N LYS A 105 3.84 4.57 13.47
CA LYS A 105 4.49 3.52 12.67
C LYS A 105 4.05 2.17 13.20
N ASN A 106 3.48 1.35 12.34
CA ASN A 106 3.04 0.00 12.65
C ASN A 106 3.84 -1.00 11.81
N PHE A 107 4.17 -2.11 12.45
CA PHE A 107 4.92 -3.21 11.86
C PHE A 107 4.06 -4.46 11.95
N CYS A 108 3.73 -5.05 10.81
CA CYS A 108 3.02 -6.33 10.73
C CYS A 108 4.02 -7.40 10.27
N SER A 109 4.36 -8.30 11.19
CA SER A 109 5.13 -9.51 10.91
C SER A 109 4.23 -10.54 10.20
N GLU A 110 4.86 -11.53 9.59
CA GLU A 110 4.20 -12.65 8.90
C GLU A 110 3.08 -13.30 9.72
N GLU A 111 3.30 -13.57 11.01
CA GLU A 111 2.30 -14.18 11.92
C GLU A 111 1.02 -13.33 12.09
N THR A 112 1.10 -12.02 11.83
CA THR A 112 -0.03 -11.09 11.92
C THR A 112 -0.70 -10.82 10.58
N LEU A 113 -0.14 -11.32 9.48
CA LEU A 113 -0.70 -11.16 8.14
C LEU A 113 -1.74 -12.25 7.85
N PRO A 114 -2.78 -11.92 7.09
CA PRO A 114 -3.75 -12.91 6.66
C PRO A 114 -3.09 -13.86 5.66
N LEU A 115 -3.32 -15.16 5.85
CA LEU A 115 -2.87 -16.21 4.94
C LEU A 115 -3.75 -16.24 3.69
N TRP A 116 -3.14 -16.56 2.54
CA TRP A 116 -3.84 -16.62 1.25
C TRP A 116 -3.71 -18.01 0.60
N HIS A 117 -4.81 -18.48 0.01
CA HIS A 117 -4.97 -19.71 -0.79
C HIS A 117 -3.94 -20.85 -0.60
N GLU A 118 -2.73 -20.69 -1.13
CA GLU A 118 -1.66 -21.70 -1.10
C GLU A 118 -1.06 -21.92 0.29
N GLU A 119 -1.20 -20.96 1.20
CA GLU A 119 -0.68 -21.01 2.57
C GLU A 119 -1.68 -21.62 3.58
N LEU A 120 -2.94 -21.82 3.16
CA LEU A 120 -3.95 -22.45 3.99
C LEU A 120 -3.71 -23.96 4.02
N GLU A 121 -3.73 -24.55 5.21
CA GLU A 121 -3.65 -26.00 5.35
C GLU A 121 -4.73 -26.68 4.50
N ALA A 122 -4.34 -27.73 3.78
CA ALA A 122 -5.27 -28.53 3.00
C ALA A 122 -6.31 -29.17 3.94
N ARG A 123 -7.55 -28.69 3.86
CA ARG A 123 -8.68 -29.25 4.64
C ARG A 123 -9.42 -30.27 3.81
N ASN A 124 -9.81 -31.36 4.44
CA ASN A 124 -10.52 -32.47 3.80
C ASN A 124 -12.01 -32.15 3.57
N SER A 125 -12.57 -31.15 4.27
CA SER A 125 -13.99 -30.79 4.19
C SER A 125 -14.22 -29.30 4.43
N LEU A 126 -15.27 -28.76 3.81
CA LEU A 126 -15.75 -27.39 4.05
C LEU A 126 -16.38 -27.21 5.44
N LEU A 127 -16.82 -28.30 6.07
CA LEU A 127 -17.44 -28.26 7.40
C LEU A 127 -16.44 -27.88 8.51
N ASP A 128 -15.16 -28.19 8.30
CA ASP A 128 -14.08 -27.88 9.24
C ASP A 128 -13.81 -26.36 9.37
N ILE A 129 -14.44 -25.53 8.52
CA ILE A 129 -14.29 -24.07 8.51
C ILE A 129 -15.24 -23.37 9.49
N LEU A 130 -16.33 -24.04 9.89
CA LEU A 130 -17.40 -23.43 10.70
C LEU A 130 -17.23 -23.64 12.23
N GLU A 131 -16.22 -24.38 12.67
CA GLU A 131 -16.00 -24.71 14.10
C GLU A 131 -15.07 -23.74 14.86
N TYR A 132 -14.77 -22.55 14.31
CA TYR A 132 -13.89 -21.55 14.94
C TYR A 132 -14.57 -20.19 15.15
#